data_AF-A0A2I0QGN2-F1
#
_entry.id   AF-A0A2I0QGN2-F1
#
_cell.length_a   1.000
_cell.length_b   1.000
_cell.length_c   1.000
_cell.angle_alpha   90.00
_cell.angle_beta   90.00
_cell.angle_gamma   90.00
#
_symmetry.space_group_name_H-M   'P 1'
#
loop_
_entity.id
_entity.type
_entity.pdbx_description
1 polymer ?
#
loop_
_entity_poly.entity_id
_entity_poly.type
_entity_poly.pdbx_seq_one_letter_code
_entity_poly.pdbx_strand_id
1 'polypeptide(L)'
;YPACWCSSCGDCSNHSTFQRCTDIYLENNISSTNTCINFGSAVGKNMYCEGYSVTGTGNGNGIAVLAESKVYDCNVSSFYNCIKANANLNQINNSLASSCVNGFSLSGSSNFLSNSNATNNLYGISSTDENSLSNVRSCGNTYWDIFSEYTQTFNKVFCDKSYYQSCNYDCESVICSSCEDCSNNEFPKRFLTSKLYAVGDCINLTSDGSQINCEGHIIDGNDTGTAITVKGNSVVVNSCDITQFYNSIEIHNSSDVSIINNTLHHIRRYPLLFNNSNVSIVNNTMYENSWSRGYKEYGTNELTWTNNSIIVNYSCADDSGCIASLLFAIIAGGGLTVYYFRRTTS
;
A
#
# COMPACT_ATOMS: atom_id res chain seq x y z
N TYR A 1 -1.89 23.33 -28.19
CA TYR A 1 -1.34 24.46 -27.40
C TYR A 1 0.16 24.47 -27.55
N PRO A 2 0.83 25.63 -27.59
CA PRO A 2 2.28 25.67 -27.68
C PRO A 2 2.93 25.13 -26.40
N ALA A 3 3.73 24.09 -26.57
CA ALA A 3 4.71 23.67 -25.58
C ALA A 3 5.89 24.65 -25.59
N CYS A 4 6.40 24.97 -24.41
CA CYS A 4 7.58 25.81 -24.23
C CYS A 4 8.59 25.04 -23.38
N TRP A 5 9.85 25.07 -23.78
CA TRP A 5 10.93 24.43 -23.07
C TRP A 5 11.73 25.47 -22.32
N CYS A 6 12.17 25.17 -21.11
CA CYS A 6 13.00 26.06 -20.34
C CYS A 6 14.23 25.35 -19.78
N SER A 7 15.35 26.08 -19.75
CA SER A 7 16.65 25.57 -19.29
C SER A 7 17.20 26.32 -18.08
N SER A 8 16.39 27.20 -17.46
CA SER A 8 16.73 27.97 -16.27
C SER A 8 15.48 28.43 -15.50
N CYS A 9 15.62 28.72 -14.20
CA CYS A 9 14.54 29.25 -13.36
C CYS A 9 13.87 30.50 -13.94
N GLY A 10 14.67 31.45 -14.44
CA GLY A 10 14.17 32.68 -15.03
C GLY A 10 13.38 32.44 -16.32
N ASP A 11 13.84 31.49 -17.14
CA ASP A 11 13.18 31.11 -18.37
C ASP A 11 11.84 30.39 -18.11
N CYS A 12 11.81 29.42 -17.19
CA CYS A 12 10.59 28.75 -16.78
C CYS A 12 9.56 29.74 -16.19
N SER A 13 10.03 30.68 -15.35
CA SER A 13 9.18 31.73 -14.78
C SER A 13 8.63 32.66 -15.87
N ASN A 14 9.45 33.05 -16.85
CA ASN A 14 8.98 33.84 -17.98
C ASN A 14 7.90 33.10 -18.75
N HIS A 15 8.15 31.86 -19.18
CA HIS A 15 7.17 31.05 -19.92
C HIS A 15 5.83 30.89 -19.19
N SER A 16 5.85 30.81 -17.86
CA SER A 16 4.61 30.76 -17.08
C SER A 16 3.73 32.01 -17.20
N THR A 17 4.31 33.17 -17.51
CA THR A 17 3.55 34.42 -17.75
C THR A 17 3.16 34.61 -19.22
N PHE A 18 3.79 33.90 -20.16
CA PHE A 18 3.45 33.99 -21.57
C PHE A 18 2.11 33.30 -21.84
N GLN A 19 1.13 34.06 -22.34
CA GLN A 19 -0.21 33.55 -22.63
C GLN A 19 -0.21 32.35 -23.59
N ARG A 20 0.78 32.28 -24.49
CA ARG A 20 0.92 31.19 -25.47
C ARG A 20 1.51 29.90 -24.90
N CYS A 21 2.26 29.92 -23.81
CA CYS A 21 2.88 28.72 -23.25
C CYS A 21 1.92 28.05 -22.27
N THR A 22 1.23 26.99 -22.66
CA THR A 22 0.35 26.24 -21.73
C THR A 22 1.13 25.15 -21.00
N ASP A 23 1.94 24.42 -21.74
CA ASP A 23 2.77 23.33 -21.25
C ASP A 23 4.23 23.80 -21.21
N ILE A 24 4.87 23.65 -20.05
CA ILE A 24 6.25 24.09 -19.80
C ILE A 24 7.07 22.88 -19.41
N TYR A 25 8.11 22.60 -20.19
CA TYR A 25 8.98 21.44 -20.02
C TYR A 25 10.36 21.88 -19.55
N LEU A 26 10.87 21.23 -18.51
CA LEU A 26 12.24 21.42 -18.05
C LEU A 26 13.21 20.61 -18.93
N GLU A 27 14.29 21.23 -19.38
CA GLU A 27 15.29 20.55 -20.24
C GLU A 27 16.52 20.04 -19.48
N ASN A 28 16.75 20.54 -18.27
CA ASN A 28 17.93 20.23 -17.47
C ASN A 28 17.65 20.46 -15.98
N ASN A 29 18.55 19.95 -15.14
CA ASN A 29 18.54 20.31 -13.73
C ASN A 29 18.83 21.81 -13.59
N ILE A 30 18.02 22.51 -12.80
CA ILE A 30 18.15 23.94 -12.54
C ILE A 30 18.29 24.22 -11.05
N SER A 31 18.86 25.38 -10.73
CA SER A 31 19.04 25.80 -9.34
C SER A 31 18.79 27.30 -9.13
N SER A 32 18.42 27.67 -7.90
CA SER A 32 18.21 29.05 -7.50
C SER A 32 18.57 29.27 -6.03
N THR A 33 18.95 30.49 -5.68
CA THR A 33 19.14 30.90 -4.28
C THR A 33 17.86 31.42 -3.62
N ASN A 34 16.84 31.74 -4.44
CA ASN A 34 15.54 32.24 -4.03
C ASN A 34 14.44 31.43 -4.75
N THR A 35 13.24 31.98 -4.92
CA THR A 35 12.21 31.32 -5.72
C THR A 35 12.72 30.98 -7.13
N CYS A 36 12.57 29.73 -7.58
CA CYS A 36 13.03 29.30 -8.90
C CYS A 36 11.94 29.48 -9.96
N ILE A 37 10.81 28.79 -9.83
CA ILE A 37 9.68 28.87 -10.77
C ILE A 37 8.49 29.54 -10.09
N ASN A 38 7.95 30.61 -10.68
CA ASN A 38 6.76 31.29 -10.17
C ASN A 38 5.72 31.49 -11.27
N PHE A 39 4.58 30.82 -11.16
CA PHE A 39 3.49 30.88 -12.14
C PHE A 39 2.69 32.19 -12.11
N GLY A 40 2.90 33.04 -11.10
CA GLY A 40 2.12 34.27 -10.96
C GLY A 40 0.62 34.00 -11.00
N SER A 41 -0.15 34.93 -11.57
CA SER A 41 -1.62 34.80 -11.69
C SER A 41 -2.08 34.03 -12.94
N ALA A 42 -1.19 33.34 -13.65
CA ALA A 42 -1.55 32.65 -14.89
C ALA A 42 -2.28 31.34 -14.63
N VAL A 43 -3.54 31.25 -15.08
CA VAL A 43 -4.38 30.05 -14.96
C VAL A 43 -4.09 29.06 -16.09
N GLY A 44 -4.18 27.77 -15.80
CA GLY A 44 -4.13 26.69 -16.77
C GLY A 44 -2.72 26.42 -17.29
N LYS A 45 -1.69 26.57 -16.45
CA LYS A 45 -0.31 26.21 -16.79
C LYS A 45 0.01 24.81 -16.30
N ASN A 46 0.76 24.06 -17.09
CA ASN A 46 1.24 22.73 -16.74
C ASN A 46 2.77 22.75 -16.72
N MET A 47 3.38 22.44 -15.57
CA MET A 47 4.82 22.20 -15.46
C MET A 47 5.10 20.71 -15.57
N TYR A 48 6.03 20.34 -16.44
CA TYR A 48 6.59 19.01 -16.56
C TYR A 48 8.09 19.10 -16.31
N CYS A 49 8.56 18.53 -15.20
CA CYS A 49 10.00 18.50 -14.93
C CYS A 49 10.70 17.31 -15.59
N GLU A 50 9.97 16.31 -16.11
CA GLU A 50 10.53 15.16 -16.85
C GLU A 50 11.65 14.43 -16.06
N GLY A 51 11.55 14.40 -14.72
CA GLY A 51 12.56 13.83 -13.84
C GLY A 51 13.78 14.72 -13.54
N TYR A 52 13.92 15.88 -14.20
CA TYR A 52 14.94 16.87 -13.86
C TYR A 52 14.65 17.52 -12.50
N SER A 53 15.72 17.94 -11.81
CA SER A 53 15.65 18.50 -10.48
C SER A 53 15.61 20.03 -10.46
N VAL A 54 14.88 20.56 -9.49
CA VAL A 54 14.87 21.98 -9.12
C VAL A 54 15.48 22.08 -7.72
N THR A 55 16.68 22.65 -7.61
CA THR A 55 17.46 22.65 -6.36
C THR A 55 17.69 24.06 -5.81
N GLY A 56 17.61 24.20 -4.50
CA GLY A 56 17.74 25.50 -3.82
C GLY A 56 18.88 25.60 -2.82
N THR A 57 18.92 26.72 -2.09
CA THR A 57 19.87 26.95 -0.98
C THR A 57 19.19 27.19 0.38
N GLY A 58 17.91 26.84 0.50
CA GLY A 58 17.10 26.91 1.73
C GLY A 58 16.12 28.09 1.82
N ASN A 59 16.13 29.01 0.84
CA ASN A 59 15.26 30.20 0.82
C ASN A 59 14.24 30.14 -0.32
N GLY A 60 13.09 30.81 -0.16
CA GLY A 60 12.10 30.95 -1.22
C GLY A 60 11.35 29.65 -1.56
N ASN A 61 10.75 29.59 -2.76
CA ASN A 61 10.00 28.42 -3.23
C ASN A 61 10.67 27.75 -4.44
N GLY A 62 10.74 26.43 -4.48
CA GLY A 62 11.21 25.74 -5.69
C GLY A 62 10.24 25.98 -6.85
N ILE A 63 8.98 25.59 -6.64
CA ILE A 63 7.87 25.87 -7.56
C ILE A 63 6.72 26.53 -6.79
N ALA A 64 6.34 27.75 -7.19
CA ALA A 64 5.22 28.49 -6.64
C ALA A 64 4.08 28.58 -7.66
N VAL A 65 2.94 27.98 -7.30
CA VAL A 65 1.71 27.91 -8.09
C VAL A 65 0.67 28.80 -7.43
N LEU A 66 0.43 29.99 -8.00
CA LEU A 66 -0.44 31.03 -7.41
C LEU A 66 -1.78 31.21 -8.15
N ALA A 67 -2.08 30.34 -9.12
CA ALA A 67 -3.33 30.25 -9.86
C ALA A 67 -3.55 28.78 -10.28
N GLU A 68 -4.80 28.37 -10.53
CA GLU A 68 -5.16 26.99 -10.89
C GLU A 68 -4.26 26.46 -12.02
N SER A 69 -3.38 25.52 -11.68
CA SER A 69 -2.34 24.99 -12.56
C SER A 69 -1.88 23.61 -12.09
N LYS A 70 -1.01 22.98 -12.88
CA LYS A 70 -0.58 21.60 -12.67
C LYS A 70 0.93 21.46 -12.65
N VAL A 71 1.44 20.56 -11.82
CA VAL A 71 2.87 20.24 -11.67
C VAL A 71 3.05 18.74 -11.71
N TYR A 72 3.95 18.28 -12.58
CA TYR A 72 4.19 16.87 -12.86
C TYR A 72 5.68 16.53 -12.83
N ASP A 73 6.00 15.35 -12.29
CA ASP A 73 7.31 14.70 -12.45
C ASP A 73 8.49 15.51 -11.91
N CYS A 74 8.24 16.34 -10.89
CA CYS A 74 9.22 17.29 -10.36
C CYS A 74 9.93 16.77 -9.11
N ASN A 75 11.26 16.74 -9.15
CA ASN A 75 12.10 16.55 -7.97
C ASN A 75 12.59 17.91 -7.46
N VAL A 76 12.05 18.37 -6.35
CA VAL A 76 12.35 19.68 -5.78
C VAL A 76 13.02 19.53 -4.42
N SER A 77 14.12 20.24 -4.19
CA SER A 77 14.84 20.15 -2.92
C SER A 77 15.54 21.44 -2.48
N SER A 78 15.80 21.52 -1.17
CA SER A 78 16.60 22.60 -0.56
C SER A 78 15.98 23.99 -0.70
N PHE A 79 14.68 24.15 -0.46
CA PHE A 79 13.96 25.44 -0.41
C PHE A 79 13.25 25.64 0.92
N TYR A 80 12.70 26.84 1.16
CA TYR A 80 11.76 27.01 2.26
C TYR A 80 10.48 26.22 1.97
N ASN A 81 9.86 26.44 0.79
CA ASN A 81 8.84 25.53 0.28
C ASN A 81 9.37 24.84 -0.97
N CYS A 82 9.40 23.51 -1.01
CA CYS A 82 9.75 22.79 -2.24
C CYS A 82 8.68 23.10 -3.31
N ILE A 83 7.43 22.70 -3.07
CA ILE A 83 6.30 23.05 -3.94
C ILE A 83 5.23 23.77 -3.12
N LYS A 84 4.84 24.97 -3.54
CA LYS A 84 3.79 25.77 -2.91
C LYS A 84 2.60 25.94 -3.85
N ALA A 85 1.42 25.44 -3.46
CA ALA A 85 0.15 25.69 -4.12
C ALA A 85 -0.71 26.62 -3.25
N ASN A 86 -0.86 27.87 -3.70
CA ASN A 86 -1.57 28.92 -2.96
C ASN A 86 -2.96 29.23 -3.52
N ALA A 87 -3.26 28.77 -4.74
CA ALA A 87 -4.60 28.91 -5.32
C ALA A 87 -5.44 27.66 -5.06
N ASN A 88 -6.71 27.71 -5.49
CA ASN A 88 -7.57 26.55 -5.48
C ASN A 88 -7.33 25.66 -6.71
N LEU A 89 -7.75 24.40 -6.61
CA LEU A 89 -7.81 23.45 -7.74
C LEU A 89 -6.47 23.12 -8.41
N ASN A 90 -5.33 23.36 -7.75
CA ASN A 90 -4.04 22.93 -8.29
C ASN A 90 -3.89 21.43 -8.24
N GLN A 91 -3.17 20.87 -9.21
CA GLN A 91 -2.88 19.45 -9.28
C GLN A 91 -1.36 19.24 -9.21
N ILE A 92 -0.89 18.57 -8.18
CA ILE A 92 0.52 18.16 -8.04
C ILE A 92 0.54 16.64 -8.11
N ASN A 93 1.28 16.10 -9.07
CA ASN A 93 1.34 14.67 -9.31
C ASN A 93 2.78 14.19 -9.54
N ASN A 94 3.07 12.97 -9.10
CA ASN A 94 4.35 12.30 -9.31
C ASN A 94 5.57 13.17 -8.94
N SER A 95 5.49 13.89 -7.83
CA SER A 95 6.52 14.84 -7.43
C SER A 95 7.21 14.41 -6.13
N LEU A 96 8.51 14.69 -6.04
CA LEU A 96 9.33 14.46 -4.86
C LEU A 96 9.72 15.80 -4.25
N ALA A 97 9.46 15.97 -2.96
CA ALA A 97 9.87 17.14 -2.18
C ALA A 97 10.79 16.71 -1.03
N SER A 98 12.03 17.21 -1.01
CA SER A 98 13.00 16.81 0.01
C SER A 98 13.91 17.92 0.52
N SER A 99 14.38 17.79 1.76
CA SER A 99 15.32 18.76 2.37
C SER A 99 14.81 20.20 2.36
N CYS A 100 13.49 20.39 2.45
CA CYS A 100 12.83 21.69 2.54
C CYS A 100 12.33 21.98 3.96
N VAL A 101 11.97 23.23 4.25
CA VAL A 101 11.19 23.54 5.46
C VAL A 101 9.81 22.90 5.32
N ASN A 102 9.08 23.20 4.25
CA ASN A 102 7.86 22.50 3.86
C ASN A 102 8.09 21.76 2.55
N GLY A 103 7.85 20.44 2.53
CA GLY A 103 7.90 19.66 1.29
C GLY A 103 6.80 20.13 0.32
N PHE A 104 5.54 19.93 0.71
CA PHE A 104 4.39 20.50 0.00
C PHE A 104 3.67 21.50 0.90
N SER A 105 3.48 22.73 0.42
CA SER A 105 2.70 23.77 1.10
C SER A 105 1.41 24.02 0.32
N LEU A 106 0.27 23.60 0.87
CA LEU A 106 -1.05 23.66 0.27
C LEU A 106 -1.90 24.68 1.04
N SER A 107 -1.90 25.94 0.61
CA SER A 107 -2.58 27.03 1.29
C SER A 107 -3.80 27.58 0.58
N GLY A 108 -4.21 26.94 -0.52
CA GLY A 108 -5.54 27.12 -1.10
C GLY A 108 -6.40 25.87 -0.85
N SER A 109 -7.69 25.99 -1.15
CA SER A 109 -8.67 24.92 -1.01
C SER A 109 -8.81 24.06 -2.26
N SER A 110 -9.24 22.81 -2.09
CA SER A 110 -9.50 21.86 -3.18
C SER A 110 -8.30 21.57 -4.09
N ASN A 111 -7.06 21.70 -3.58
CA ASN A 111 -5.88 21.19 -4.27
C ASN A 111 -5.83 19.67 -4.20
N PHE A 112 -5.25 19.06 -5.23
CA PHE A 112 -5.07 17.62 -5.35
C PHE A 112 -3.58 17.29 -5.39
N LEU A 113 -3.08 16.60 -4.36
CA LEU A 113 -1.73 16.07 -4.30
C LEU A 113 -1.79 14.55 -4.50
N SER A 114 -1.09 14.02 -5.49
CA SER A 114 -1.13 12.59 -5.78
C SER A 114 0.19 11.97 -6.21
N ASN A 115 0.35 10.67 -5.94
CA ASN A 115 1.54 9.88 -6.29
C ASN A 115 2.85 10.57 -5.89
N SER A 116 2.86 11.28 -4.77
CA SER A 116 3.94 12.22 -4.43
C SER A 116 4.58 11.87 -3.10
N ASN A 117 5.86 12.17 -2.97
CA ASN A 117 6.68 11.82 -1.81
C ASN A 117 7.24 13.08 -1.14
N ALA A 118 7.13 13.16 0.18
CA ALA A 118 7.75 14.20 0.99
C ALA A 118 8.67 13.56 2.05
N THR A 119 9.97 13.82 1.98
CA THR A 119 10.94 13.20 2.88
C THR A 119 12.05 14.14 3.32
N ASN A 120 12.59 13.93 4.52
CA ASN A 120 13.69 14.73 5.07
C ASN A 120 13.39 16.24 5.09
N ASN A 121 12.13 16.63 5.27
CA ASN A 121 11.74 18.02 5.45
C ASN A 121 11.57 18.35 6.94
N LEU A 122 11.42 19.63 7.27
CA LEU A 122 10.96 20.02 8.61
C LEU A 122 9.50 19.59 8.81
N TYR A 123 8.66 19.94 7.83
CA TYR A 123 7.29 19.50 7.66
C TYR A 123 7.15 18.85 6.27
N GLY A 124 6.63 17.63 6.20
CA GLY A 124 6.47 16.95 4.92
C GLY A 124 5.41 17.60 4.05
N ILE A 125 4.18 17.66 4.56
CA ILE A 125 3.04 18.33 3.94
C ILE A 125 2.45 19.30 4.96
N SER A 126 2.30 20.55 4.57
CA SER A 126 1.65 21.60 5.37
C SER A 126 0.41 22.09 4.61
N SER A 127 -0.77 21.90 5.19
CA SER A 127 -2.05 22.27 4.59
C SER A 127 -2.85 23.17 5.54
N THR A 128 -3.25 24.35 5.06
CA THR A 128 -4.06 25.30 5.84
C THR A 128 -5.51 25.40 5.36
N ASP A 129 -5.93 24.52 4.46
CA ASP A 129 -7.28 24.44 3.91
C ASP A 129 -7.64 22.98 3.59
N GLU A 130 -8.89 22.72 3.23
CA GLU A 130 -9.36 21.40 2.78
C GLU A 130 -8.75 21.02 1.42
N ASN A 131 -7.91 19.98 1.40
CA ASN A 131 -7.29 19.44 0.19
C ASN A 131 -7.48 17.91 0.11
N SER A 132 -7.17 17.36 -1.06
CA SER A 132 -7.28 15.93 -1.35
C SER A 132 -5.89 15.33 -1.58
N LEU A 133 -5.55 14.29 -0.81
CA LEU A 133 -4.25 13.62 -0.86
C LEU A 133 -4.48 12.17 -1.27
N SER A 134 -3.88 11.74 -2.38
CA SER A 134 -4.07 10.39 -2.90
C SER A 134 -2.76 9.69 -3.29
N ASN A 135 -2.47 8.53 -2.70
CA ASN A 135 -1.21 7.81 -2.91
C ASN A 135 0.01 8.70 -2.58
N VAL A 136 0.05 9.21 -1.35
CA VAL A 136 1.06 10.17 -0.90
C VAL A 136 1.84 9.57 0.25
N ARG A 137 3.17 9.60 0.16
CA ARG A 137 4.07 9.15 1.24
C ARG A 137 4.81 10.34 1.82
N SER A 138 4.50 10.68 3.06
CA SER A 138 5.21 11.71 3.80
C SER A 138 5.90 11.08 5.00
N CYS A 139 7.22 10.90 4.91
CA CYS A 139 7.97 10.06 5.86
C CYS A 139 9.37 10.60 6.15
N GLY A 140 9.84 10.40 7.38
CA GLY A 140 11.17 10.84 7.79
C GLY A 140 11.27 12.37 7.94
N ASN A 141 10.14 13.06 8.13
CA ASN A 141 10.15 14.50 8.39
C ASN A 141 10.40 14.77 9.88
N THR A 142 10.98 15.94 10.16
CA THR A 142 11.49 16.26 11.50
C THR A 142 10.36 16.41 12.51
N TYR A 143 9.42 17.34 12.26
CA TYR A 143 8.31 17.62 13.17
C TYR A 143 7.05 16.84 12.81
N TRP A 144 6.51 17.08 11.62
CA TRP A 144 5.29 16.45 11.15
C TRP A 144 5.47 15.97 9.73
N ASP A 145 5.01 14.75 9.47
CA ASP A 145 4.85 14.26 8.12
C ASP A 145 3.66 14.98 7.46
N ILE A 146 2.56 15.15 8.19
CA ILE A 146 1.41 15.93 7.74
C ILE A 146 0.96 16.89 8.83
N PHE A 147 1.13 18.18 8.57
CA PHE A 147 0.57 19.26 9.38
C PHE A 147 -0.66 19.81 8.65
N SER A 148 -1.86 19.60 9.20
CA SER A 148 -3.09 20.10 8.61
C SER A 148 -4.00 20.73 9.65
N GLU A 149 -4.47 21.96 9.41
CA GLU A 149 -5.42 22.66 10.29
C GLU A 149 -6.87 22.27 10.01
N TYR A 150 -7.16 21.73 8.83
CA TYR A 150 -8.49 21.34 8.37
C TYR A 150 -8.54 19.85 8.02
N THR A 151 -9.75 19.28 8.03
CA THR A 151 -9.99 17.91 7.57
C THR A 151 -9.58 17.76 6.11
N GLN A 152 -8.82 16.71 5.82
CA GLN A 152 -8.34 16.39 4.49
C GLN A 152 -9.08 15.16 3.97
N THR A 153 -9.24 15.06 2.66
CA THR A 153 -9.67 13.79 2.06
C THR A 153 -8.44 12.94 1.79
N PHE A 154 -8.24 11.89 2.59
CA PHE A 154 -7.12 10.97 2.45
C PHE A 154 -7.51 9.69 1.72
N ASN A 155 -6.70 9.32 0.74
CA ASN A 155 -6.78 8.03 0.06
C ASN A 155 -5.37 7.46 -0.12
N LYS A 156 -4.99 6.41 0.59
CA LYS A 156 -3.64 5.82 0.52
C LYS A 156 -2.53 6.82 0.91
N VAL A 157 -2.66 7.40 2.10
CA VAL A 157 -1.67 8.33 2.68
C VAL A 157 -0.83 7.62 3.74
N PHE A 158 0.50 7.65 3.56
CA PHE A 158 1.49 7.05 4.46
C PHE A 158 2.18 8.13 5.28
N CYS A 159 2.12 8.03 6.62
CA CYS A 159 2.85 8.89 7.54
C CYS A 159 2.94 8.29 8.95
N ASP A 160 3.90 8.76 9.75
CA ASP A 160 4.04 8.38 11.17
C ASP A 160 3.65 9.52 12.12
N LYS A 161 3.79 10.78 11.68
CA LYS A 161 3.53 11.97 12.48
C LYS A 161 2.53 12.89 11.80
N SER A 162 1.30 12.95 12.31
CA SER A 162 0.26 13.81 11.76
C SER A 162 -0.41 14.69 12.81
N TYR A 163 -0.69 15.94 12.44
CA TYR A 163 -1.42 16.91 13.25
C TYR A 163 -2.92 16.81 12.93
N TYR A 164 -3.75 16.67 13.97
CA TYR A 164 -5.22 16.54 13.94
C TYR A 164 -5.87 15.33 13.23
N GLN A 165 -5.20 14.63 12.31
CA GLN A 165 -5.79 13.49 11.58
C GLN A 165 -4.89 12.27 11.61
N SER A 166 -5.45 11.06 11.64
CA SER A 166 -4.67 9.82 11.53
C SER A 166 -4.29 9.53 10.08
N CYS A 167 -3.05 9.08 9.86
CA CYS A 167 -2.58 8.52 8.60
C CYS A 167 -3.42 7.28 8.20
N ASN A 168 -3.56 6.97 6.90
CA ASN A 168 -4.18 5.70 6.49
C ASN A 168 -3.25 4.52 6.82
N TYR A 169 -1.95 4.72 6.57
CA TYR A 169 -0.92 3.72 6.69
C TYR A 169 0.32 4.35 7.36
N ASP A 170 1.13 3.55 8.05
CA ASP A 170 2.42 4.01 8.58
C ASP A 170 3.51 4.01 7.50
N CYS A 171 4.64 4.66 7.77
CA CYS A 171 5.72 4.80 6.81
C CYS A 171 6.45 3.49 6.48
N GLU A 172 6.33 2.47 7.32
CA GLU A 172 6.90 1.15 7.10
C GLU A 172 5.94 0.21 6.35
N SER A 173 4.80 0.74 5.91
CA SER A 173 3.80 0.00 5.14
C SER A 173 3.97 0.17 3.63
N VAL A 174 3.52 -0.83 2.88
CA VAL A 174 3.36 -0.79 1.42
C VAL A 174 1.97 -1.27 1.02
N ILE A 175 1.42 -0.67 -0.05
CA ILE A 175 0.22 -1.20 -0.72
C ILE A 175 0.69 -2.02 -1.92
N CYS A 176 0.33 -3.29 -1.94
CA CYS A 176 0.66 -4.18 -3.04
C CYS A 176 -0.34 -4.04 -4.18
N SER A 177 0.17 -4.07 -5.41
CA SER A 177 -0.64 -4.22 -6.62
C SER A 177 -0.40 -5.56 -7.35
N SER A 178 0.65 -6.28 -6.95
CA SER A 178 1.03 -7.59 -7.48
C SER A 178 1.53 -8.53 -6.37
N CYS A 179 1.64 -9.84 -6.68
CA CYS A 179 2.28 -10.82 -5.80
C CYS A 179 3.77 -10.49 -5.56
N GLU A 180 4.45 -9.94 -6.56
CA GLU A 180 5.87 -9.54 -6.48
C GLU A 180 6.04 -8.36 -5.52
N ASP A 181 5.19 -7.33 -5.62
CA ASP A 181 5.19 -6.18 -4.70
C ASP A 181 5.00 -6.65 -3.25
N CYS A 182 4.10 -7.61 -3.05
CA CYS A 182 3.79 -8.17 -1.74
C CYS A 182 4.86 -9.14 -1.23
N SER A 183 5.69 -9.70 -2.09
CA SER A 183 6.84 -10.52 -1.69
C SER A 183 8.09 -9.69 -1.41
N ASN A 184 8.08 -8.38 -1.71
CA ASN A 184 9.19 -7.50 -1.36
C ASN A 184 9.32 -7.42 0.18
N ASN A 185 10.51 -7.71 0.69
CA ASN A 185 10.83 -7.73 2.11
C ASN A 185 11.33 -6.38 2.67
N GLU A 186 11.39 -5.34 1.83
CA GLU A 186 11.75 -3.99 2.25
C GLU A 186 10.74 -3.37 3.23
N PHE A 187 9.47 -3.78 3.15
CA PHE A 187 8.41 -3.28 4.01
C PHE A 187 7.87 -4.40 4.91
N PRO A 188 7.95 -4.25 6.24
CA PRO A 188 7.42 -5.26 7.15
C PRO A 188 5.90 -5.37 7.06
N LYS A 189 5.18 -4.28 6.73
CA LYS A 189 3.71 -4.26 6.68
C LYS A 189 3.18 -4.10 5.27
N ARG A 190 2.26 -4.97 4.88
CA ARG A 190 1.72 -5.05 3.51
C ARG A 190 0.21 -4.98 3.53
N PHE A 191 -0.33 -4.19 2.63
CA PHE A 191 -1.78 -4.01 2.47
C PHE A 191 -2.18 -4.35 1.05
N LEU A 192 -3.24 -5.13 0.91
CA LEU A 192 -3.86 -5.34 -0.38
C LEU A 192 -5.05 -4.40 -0.53
N THR A 193 -5.18 -3.74 -1.68
CA THR A 193 -6.30 -2.82 -1.97
C THR A 193 -7.08 -3.18 -3.25
N SER A 194 -6.76 -4.33 -3.83
CA SER A 194 -7.36 -4.87 -5.05
C SER A 194 -7.15 -6.38 -5.12
N LYS A 195 -7.89 -7.08 -5.97
CA LYS A 195 -7.65 -8.51 -6.20
C LYS A 195 -6.24 -8.76 -6.76
N LEU A 196 -5.55 -9.80 -6.29
CA LEU A 196 -4.35 -10.36 -6.92
C LEU A 196 -4.68 -11.61 -7.72
N TYR A 197 -3.91 -11.83 -8.80
CA TYR A 197 -3.92 -13.08 -9.57
C TYR A 197 -2.51 -13.66 -9.60
N ALA A 198 -2.38 -14.97 -9.38
CA ALA A 198 -1.11 -15.67 -9.34
C ALA A 198 -1.12 -16.93 -10.24
N VAL A 199 0.05 -17.23 -10.80
CA VAL A 199 0.35 -18.50 -11.47
C VAL A 199 1.48 -19.14 -10.69
N GLY A 200 1.19 -20.21 -9.95
CA GLY A 200 2.13 -20.78 -8.99
C GLY A 200 2.08 -20.07 -7.63
N ASP A 201 3.24 -19.78 -7.04
CA ASP A 201 3.33 -19.14 -5.73
C ASP A 201 3.03 -17.62 -5.81
N CYS A 202 2.55 -17.00 -4.73
CA CYS A 202 2.26 -15.55 -4.71
C CYS A 202 3.08 -14.77 -3.68
N ILE A 203 2.83 -14.93 -2.38
CA ILE A 203 3.41 -14.07 -1.33
C ILE A 203 4.36 -14.87 -0.45
N ASN A 204 5.57 -14.34 -0.22
CA ASN A 204 6.56 -14.96 0.66
C ASN A 204 6.98 -14.02 1.80
N LEU A 205 6.60 -14.36 3.03
CA LEU A 205 6.88 -13.60 4.25
C LEU A 205 8.07 -14.24 4.98
N THR A 206 9.28 -13.80 4.64
CA THR A 206 10.51 -14.38 5.19
C THR A 206 11.11 -13.60 6.36
N SER A 207 10.80 -12.30 6.48
CA SER A 207 11.34 -11.46 7.54
C SER A 207 10.52 -11.59 8.81
N ASP A 208 11.19 -11.62 9.96
CA ASP A 208 10.54 -11.55 11.28
C ASP A 208 9.70 -10.27 11.42
N GLY A 209 8.57 -10.36 12.12
CA GLY A 209 7.64 -9.25 12.32
C GLY A 209 6.84 -8.86 11.07
N SER A 210 6.94 -9.63 9.97
CA SER A 210 6.18 -9.35 8.75
C SER A 210 4.67 -9.43 8.98
N GLN A 211 3.93 -8.51 8.37
CA GLN A 211 2.48 -8.48 8.42
C GLN A 211 1.92 -8.31 7.02
N ILE A 212 0.88 -9.07 6.73
CA ILE A 212 0.02 -8.84 5.57
C ILE A 212 -1.43 -8.70 6.03
N ASN A 213 -2.07 -7.62 5.60
CA ASN A 213 -3.49 -7.40 5.75
C ASN A 213 -4.10 -7.25 4.36
N CYS A 214 -4.96 -8.18 3.97
CA CYS A 214 -5.57 -8.11 2.65
C CYS A 214 -6.82 -7.23 2.60
N GLU A 215 -7.28 -6.67 3.72
CA GLU A 215 -8.48 -5.82 3.81
C GLU A 215 -9.74 -6.45 3.18
N GLY A 216 -9.84 -7.78 3.21
CA GLY A 216 -10.92 -8.57 2.61
C GLY A 216 -10.77 -8.82 1.11
N HIS A 217 -9.67 -8.38 0.48
CA HIS A 217 -9.41 -8.61 -0.94
C HIS A 217 -8.94 -10.05 -1.23
N ILE A 218 -9.19 -10.45 -2.49
CA ILE A 218 -8.97 -11.80 -2.98
C ILE A 218 -7.53 -11.98 -3.48
N ILE A 219 -6.89 -13.08 -3.10
CA ILE A 219 -5.70 -13.65 -3.74
C ILE A 219 -6.16 -14.91 -4.50
N ASP A 220 -6.16 -14.84 -5.83
CA ASP A 220 -6.70 -15.87 -6.72
C ASP A 220 -5.58 -16.57 -7.48
N GLY A 221 -5.53 -17.90 -7.40
CA GLY A 221 -4.51 -18.71 -8.05
C GLY A 221 -5.02 -19.41 -9.32
N ASN A 222 -4.35 -20.51 -9.66
CA ASN A 222 -4.65 -21.35 -10.82
C ASN A 222 -4.57 -22.86 -10.50
N ASP A 223 -4.93 -23.23 -9.27
CA ASP A 223 -4.83 -24.55 -8.64
C ASP A 223 -3.41 -25.12 -8.52
N THR A 224 -2.39 -24.25 -8.61
CA THR A 224 -0.97 -24.58 -8.40
C THR A 224 -0.35 -23.67 -7.34
N GLY A 225 0.82 -24.07 -6.80
CA GLY A 225 1.60 -23.28 -5.85
C GLY A 225 0.93 -22.98 -4.50
N THR A 226 1.59 -22.12 -3.73
CA THR A 226 1.16 -21.67 -2.41
C THR A 226 0.84 -20.17 -2.43
N ALA A 227 -0.33 -19.77 -1.92
CA ALA A 227 -0.72 -18.36 -1.92
C ALA A 227 0.15 -17.51 -0.99
N ILE A 228 0.33 -17.95 0.27
CA ILE A 228 1.16 -17.26 1.26
C ILE A 228 2.09 -18.28 1.92
N THR A 229 3.40 -18.10 1.76
CA THR A 229 4.42 -18.84 2.49
C THR A 229 4.98 -18.00 3.61
N VAL A 230 5.00 -18.54 4.83
CA VAL A 230 5.55 -17.90 6.03
C VAL A 230 6.81 -18.65 6.47
N LYS A 231 7.91 -17.91 6.58
CA LYS A 231 9.20 -18.39 7.08
C LYS A 231 9.76 -17.51 8.20
N GLY A 232 9.29 -16.27 8.36
CA GLY A 232 9.64 -15.39 9.47
C GLY A 232 8.86 -15.70 10.76
N ASN A 233 9.38 -15.24 11.89
CA ASN A 233 8.73 -15.29 13.21
C ASN A 233 7.87 -14.04 13.45
N SER A 234 6.94 -14.12 14.41
CA SER A 234 6.04 -13.01 14.77
C SER A 234 5.28 -12.45 13.55
N VAL A 235 4.87 -13.35 12.65
CA VAL A 235 4.21 -13.00 11.40
C VAL A 235 2.70 -12.93 11.58
N VAL A 236 2.05 -11.93 10.96
CA VAL A 236 0.59 -11.80 10.95
C VAL A 236 0.05 -11.91 9.52
N VAL A 237 -0.89 -12.83 9.30
CA VAL A 237 -1.66 -12.96 8.07
C VAL A 237 -3.12 -12.68 8.38
N ASN A 238 -3.64 -11.56 7.92
CA ASN A 238 -4.95 -11.06 8.33
C ASN A 238 -5.88 -10.70 7.17
N SER A 239 -7.16 -11.04 7.34
CA SER A 239 -8.26 -10.56 6.49
C SER A 239 -8.08 -10.83 4.99
N CYS A 240 -7.51 -11.97 4.62
CA CYS A 240 -7.36 -12.40 3.23
C CYS A 240 -8.46 -13.35 2.80
N ASP A 241 -8.94 -13.18 1.56
CA ASP A 241 -9.76 -14.16 0.87
C ASP A 241 -8.88 -14.91 -0.14
N ILE A 242 -8.63 -16.20 0.05
CA ILE A 242 -7.64 -16.96 -0.71
C ILE A 242 -8.31 -18.13 -1.43
N THR A 243 -8.08 -18.24 -2.74
CA THR A 243 -8.73 -19.25 -3.57
C THR A 243 -7.88 -19.79 -4.72
N GLN A 244 -8.20 -21.02 -5.15
CA GLN A 244 -7.58 -21.68 -6.31
C GLN A 244 -6.05 -21.83 -6.21
N PHE A 245 -5.54 -22.25 -5.06
CA PHE A 245 -4.12 -22.63 -4.91
C PHE A 245 -3.96 -24.11 -4.57
N TYR A 246 -2.75 -24.65 -4.72
CA TYR A 246 -2.45 -25.98 -4.20
C TYR A 246 -2.50 -25.98 -2.66
N ASN A 247 -1.78 -25.05 -2.04
CA ASN A 247 -1.91 -24.73 -0.61
C ASN A 247 -2.27 -23.25 -0.45
N SER A 248 -3.05 -22.89 0.58
CA SER A 248 -3.38 -21.48 0.80
C SER A 248 -2.32 -20.77 1.65
N ILE A 249 -2.13 -21.21 2.90
CA ILE A 249 -1.11 -20.67 3.80
C ILE A 249 -0.23 -21.81 4.28
N GLU A 250 1.07 -21.69 3.99
CA GLU A 250 2.10 -22.66 4.38
C GLU A 250 3.11 -22.02 5.32
N ILE A 251 3.36 -22.64 6.48
CA ILE A 251 4.23 -22.12 7.53
C ILE A 251 5.38 -23.09 7.79
N HIS A 252 6.61 -22.59 7.81
CA HIS A 252 7.82 -23.38 8.02
C HIS A 252 8.72 -22.83 9.12
N ASN A 253 8.94 -23.64 10.16
CA ASN A 253 9.90 -23.35 11.23
C ASN A 253 9.74 -21.95 11.83
N SER A 254 8.48 -21.51 11.98
CA SER A 254 8.15 -20.17 12.43
C SER A 254 7.45 -20.20 13.79
N SER A 255 7.78 -19.24 14.64
CA SER A 255 7.16 -19.05 15.95
C SER A 255 6.32 -17.78 15.97
N ASP A 256 5.32 -17.75 16.86
CA ASP A 256 4.46 -16.59 17.08
C ASP A 256 3.71 -16.11 15.82
N VAL A 257 3.26 -17.06 14.99
CA VAL A 257 2.50 -16.73 13.78
C VAL A 257 1.02 -16.57 14.11
N SER A 258 0.37 -15.54 13.59
CA SER A 258 -1.06 -15.30 13.75
C SER A 258 -1.78 -15.32 12.40
N ILE A 259 -2.75 -16.22 12.25
CA ILE A 259 -3.64 -16.32 11.09
C ILE A 259 -5.03 -15.86 11.54
N ILE A 260 -5.46 -14.69 11.10
CA ILE A 260 -6.63 -14.00 11.68
C ILE A 260 -7.64 -13.59 10.60
N ASN A 261 -8.93 -13.86 10.81
CA ASN A 261 -10.03 -13.37 9.98
C ASN A 261 -9.90 -13.70 8.47
N ASN A 262 -9.24 -14.79 8.10
CA ASN A 262 -9.08 -15.16 6.69
C ASN A 262 -10.21 -16.07 6.22
N THR A 263 -10.49 -16.01 4.92
CA THR A 263 -11.40 -16.90 4.20
C THR A 263 -10.58 -17.73 3.22
N LEU A 264 -10.60 -19.06 3.36
CA LEU A 264 -9.79 -19.97 2.54
C LEU A 264 -10.73 -20.96 1.85
N HIS A 265 -10.82 -20.88 0.52
CA HIS A 265 -11.80 -21.69 -0.21
C HIS A 265 -11.33 -22.18 -1.57
N HIS A 266 -11.89 -23.30 -2.03
CA HIS A 266 -11.49 -23.94 -3.29
C HIS A 266 -9.98 -24.18 -3.37
N ILE A 267 -9.36 -24.49 -2.23
CA ILE A 267 -7.94 -24.85 -2.17
C ILE A 267 -7.81 -26.31 -2.56
N ARG A 268 -6.91 -26.61 -3.48
CA ARG A 268 -6.80 -27.95 -4.08
C ARG A 268 -6.32 -29.01 -3.08
N ARG A 269 -5.41 -28.67 -2.17
CA ARG A 269 -4.86 -29.61 -1.19
C ARG A 269 -5.03 -29.15 0.25
N TYR A 270 -4.24 -28.19 0.73
CA TYR A 270 -4.28 -27.79 2.15
C TYR A 270 -4.58 -26.30 2.31
N PRO A 271 -5.74 -25.92 2.90
CA PRO A 271 -5.95 -24.55 3.30
C PRO A 271 -4.86 -24.09 4.26
N LEU A 272 -4.59 -24.85 5.32
CA LEU A 272 -3.49 -24.55 6.24
C LEU A 272 -2.48 -25.71 6.28
N LEU A 273 -1.20 -25.40 6.08
CA LEU A 273 -0.10 -26.36 6.15
C LEU A 273 0.97 -25.88 7.13
N PHE A 274 1.24 -26.69 8.17
CA PHE A 274 2.17 -26.36 9.25
C PHE A 274 3.36 -27.32 9.28
N ASN A 275 4.57 -26.78 9.38
CA ASN A 275 5.81 -27.54 9.53
C ASN A 275 6.63 -26.96 10.68
N ASN A 276 6.68 -27.67 11.83
CA ASN A 276 7.39 -27.25 13.05
C ASN A 276 7.13 -25.79 13.47
N SER A 277 5.88 -25.42 13.75
CA SER A 277 5.48 -24.03 13.93
C SER A 277 4.56 -23.80 15.14
N ASN A 278 4.63 -22.59 15.70
CA ASN A 278 3.75 -22.13 16.78
C ASN A 278 2.78 -21.08 16.22
N VAL A 279 1.48 -21.41 16.18
CA VAL A 279 0.50 -20.64 15.42
C VAL A 279 -0.79 -20.41 16.21
N SER A 280 -1.24 -19.15 16.21
CA SER A 280 -2.57 -18.73 16.66
C SER A 280 -3.50 -18.57 15.46
N ILE A 281 -4.63 -19.27 15.48
CA ILE A 281 -5.58 -19.34 14.37
C ILE A 281 -6.91 -18.82 14.89
N VAL A 282 -7.32 -17.63 14.45
CA VAL A 282 -8.45 -16.90 15.04
C VAL A 282 -9.43 -16.43 13.97
N ASN A 283 -10.73 -16.72 14.15
CA ASN A 283 -11.81 -16.20 13.30
C ASN A 283 -11.71 -16.52 11.80
N ASN A 284 -11.03 -17.60 11.42
CA ASN A 284 -10.89 -17.97 10.01
C ASN A 284 -12.08 -18.83 9.55
N THR A 285 -12.45 -18.69 8.28
CA THR A 285 -13.46 -19.50 7.61
C THR A 285 -12.80 -20.33 6.50
N MET A 286 -13.02 -21.64 6.51
CA MET A 286 -12.50 -22.57 5.50
C MET A 286 -13.65 -23.35 4.87
N TYR A 287 -13.83 -23.25 3.55
CA TYR A 287 -14.92 -23.97 2.88
C TYR A 287 -14.61 -24.42 1.46
N GLU A 288 -15.31 -25.44 0.99
CA GLU A 288 -15.22 -25.97 -0.38
C GLU A 288 -13.79 -26.31 -0.82
N ASN A 289 -12.93 -26.70 0.12
CA ASN A 289 -11.57 -27.09 -0.20
C ASN A 289 -11.53 -28.55 -0.63
N SER A 290 -10.70 -28.82 -1.64
CA SER A 290 -10.45 -30.14 -2.17
C SER A 290 -9.37 -30.86 -1.36
N TRP A 291 -9.50 -32.17 -1.27
CA TRP A 291 -8.48 -33.14 -0.83
C TRP A 291 -7.94 -33.04 0.59
N SER A 292 -8.53 -32.25 1.50
CA SER A 292 -8.10 -32.29 2.91
C SER A 292 -9.16 -31.93 3.94
N ARG A 293 -8.79 -32.27 5.19
CA ARG A 293 -9.54 -32.02 6.42
C ARG A 293 -9.52 -30.54 6.85
N GLY A 294 -9.16 -29.61 5.98
CA GLY A 294 -9.00 -28.18 6.28
C GLY A 294 -7.58 -27.78 6.69
N TYR A 295 -6.77 -28.69 7.24
CA TYR A 295 -5.36 -28.42 7.55
C TYR A 295 -4.49 -29.68 7.57
N LYS A 296 -3.16 -29.49 7.57
CA LYS A 296 -2.14 -30.54 7.71
C LYS A 296 -0.98 -30.08 8.58
N GLU A 297 -0.51 -30.97 9.45
CA GLU A 297 0.64 -30.76 10.33
C GLU A 297 1.75 -31.76 10.03
N TYR A 298 3.00 -31.28 10.06
CA TYR A 298 4.22 -32.07 10.11
C TYR A 298 5.12 -31.60 11.26
N GLY A 299 5.75 -32.55 11.95
CA GLY A 299 6.64 -32.27 13.07
C GLY A 299 5.92 -31.79 14.33
N THR A 300 6.63 -31.03 15.17
CA THR A 300 6.10 -30.53 16.45
C THR A 300 5.48 -29.16 16.26
N ASN A 301 4.16 -29.04 16.41
CA ASN A 301 3.45 -27.78 16.26
C ASN A 301 2.71 -27.44 17.56
N GLU A 302 2.69 -26.15 17.92
CA GLU A 302 1.88 -25.61 19.02
C GLU A 302 0.78 -24.72 18.44
N LEU A 303 -0.40 -25.32 18.20
CA LEU A 303 -1.52 -24.64 17.55
C LEU A 303 -2.61 -24.24 18.55
N THR A 304 -3.06 -22.99 18.48
CA THR A 304 -4.23 -22.51 19.20
C THR A 304 -5.33 -22.11 18.23
N TRP A 305 -6.57 -22.54 18.52
CA TRP A 305 -7.73 -22.33 17.65
C TRP A 305 -8.83 -21.59 18.41
N THR A 306 -9.21 -20.41 17.91
CA THR A 306 -10.26 -19.57 18.50
C THR A 306 -11.25 -19.10 17.45
N ASN A 307 -12.52 -19.48 17.62
CA ASN A 307 -13.66 -19.02 16.83
C ASN A 307 -13.52 -19.23 15.31
N ASN A 308 -12.94 -20.36 14.90
CA ASN A 308 -12.82 -20.72 13.48
C ASN A 308 -14.03 -21.52 13.01
N SER A 309 -14.35 -21.36 11.73
CA SER A 309 -15.41 -22.06 11.02
C SER A 309 -14.83 -22.91 9.90
N ILE A 310 -15.08 -24.22 9.95
CA ILE A 310 -14.75 -25.14 8.85
C ILE A 310 -16.08 -25.67 8.32
N ILE A 311 -16.39 -25.37 7.06
CA ILE A 311 -17.68 -25.65 6.43
C ILE A 311 -17.44 -26.43 5.14
N VAL A 312 -17.87 -27.71 5.07
CA VAL A 312 -17.85 -28.51 3.83
C VAL A 312 -16.45 -28.59 3.18
N ASN A 313 -15.66 -29.62 3.50
CA ASN A 313 -14.42 -29.91 2.77
C ASN A 313 -14.44 -31.32 2.20
N TYR A 314 -13.94 -31.49 0.98
CA TYR A 314 -13.95 -32.79 0.32
C TYR A 314 -12.70 -33.56 0.72
N SER A 315 -12.87 -34.71 1.36
CA SER A 315 -11.77 -35.66 1.54
C SER A 315 -11.81 -36.64 0.37
N CYS A 316 -11.00 -36.41 -0.65
CA CYS A 316 -10.87 -37.33 -1.77
C CYS A 316 -9.61 -38.18 -1.60
N ALA A 317 -9.71 -39.46 -1.92
CA ALA A 317 -8.53 -40.34 -1.97
C ALA A 317 -7.69 -40.08 -3.24
N ASP A 318 -8.34 -39.59 -4.31
CA ASP A 318 -7.78 -39.19 -5.61
C ASP A 318 -8.78 -38.28 -6.37
N ASP A 319 -8.42 -37.80 -7.59
CA ASP A 319 -9.27 -36.98 -8.49
C ASP A 319 -10.60 -37.66 -8.89
N SER A 320 -10.76 -38.97 -8.61
CA SER A 320 -11.90 -39.77 -9.06
C SER A 320 -12.82 -40.27 -7.92
N GLY A 321 -12.40 -40.13 -6.66
CA GLY A 321 -13.07 -40.72 -5.50
C GLY A 321 -13.25 -39.74 -4.34
N CYS A 322 -14.06 -38.70 -4.55
CA CYS A 322 -14.36 -37.72 -3.51
C CYS A 322 -15.49 -38.17 -2.57
N ILE A 323 -15.19 -38.30 -1.27
CA ILE A 323 -16.22 -38.39 -0.25
C ILE A 323 -16.41 -36.98 0.31
N ALA A 324 -17.59 -36.40 0.08
CA ALA A 324 -18.01 -35.18 0.75
C ALA A 324 -17.98 -35.42 2.26
N SER A 325 -16.98 -34.85 2.92
CA SER A 325 -16.87 -34.88 4.38
C SER A 325 -17.43 -33.56 4.87
N LEU A 326 -18.73 -33.55 5.17
CA LEU A 326 -19.32 -32.41 5.83
C LEU A 326 -18.79 -32.38 7.26
N LEU A 327 -17.70 -31.64 7.44
CA LEU A 327 -17.18 -31.23 8.73
C LEU A 327 -17.86 -29.91 9.05
N PHE A 328 -18.70 -29.88 10.08
CA PHE A 328 -19.01 -28.64 10.78
C PHE A 328 -18.18 -28.63 12.04
N ALA A 329 -17.22 -27.71 12.12
CA ALA A 329 -16.52 -27.40 13.35
C ALA A 329 -16.68 -25.89 13.61
N ILE A 330 -17.47 -25.55 14.61
CA ILE A 330 -17.47 -24.22 15.23
C ILE A 330 -16.56 -24.35 16.45
N ILE A 331 -15.36 -23.79 16.38
CA ILE A 331 -14.40 -23.85 17.49
C ILE A 331 -14.62 -22.62 18.37
N ALA A 332 -15.73 -22.53 19.10
CA ALA A 332 -15.96 -21.43 20.04
C ALA A 332 -15.43 -21.81 21.43
N GLY A 333 -14.29 -21.22 21.84
CA GLY A 333 -13.88 -21.16 23.25
C GLY A 333 -13.65 -22.49 23.98
N GLY A 334 -12.74 -23.33 23.49
CA GLY A 334 -12.15 -24.41 24.30
C GLY A 334 -12.67 -25.84 24.08
N GLY A 335 -13.45 -26.09 23.02
CA GLY A 335 -13.85 -27.45 22.64
C GLY A 335 -14.09 -27.60 21.14
N LEU A 336 -13.33 -28.49 20.50
CA LEU A 336 -13.57 -28.91 19.12
C LEU A 336 -14.80 -29.84 19.10
N THR A 337 -15.97 -29.31 18.70
CA THR A 337 -17.11 -30.18 18.38
C THR A 337 -17.08 -30.48 16.89
N VAL A 338 -16.65 -31.69 16.53
CA VAL A 338 -16.61 -32.16 15.14
C VAL A 338 -17.87 -32.95 14.83
N TYR A 339 -18.68 -32.47 13.89
CA TYR A 339 -19.76 -33.28 13.32
C TYR A 339 -19.25 -33.95 12.03
N TYR A 340 -19.25 -35.29 12.01
CA TYR A 340 -18.96 -36.08 10.81
C TYR A 340 -20.28 -36.56 10.19
N PHE A 341 -20.62 -36.07 8.99
CA PHE A 341 -21.65 -36.70 8.17
C PHE A 341 -21.00 -37.43 6.99
N ARG A 342 -21.09 -38.76 7.00
CA ARG A 342 -20.71 -39.60 5.86
C ARG A 342 -21.92 -39.72 4.95
N ARG A 343 -21.88 -39.07 3.78
CA ARG A 343 -22.81 -39.36 2.69
C ARG A 343 -22.10 -40.25 1.68
N THR A 344 -22.34 -41.55 1.72
CA THR A 344 -21.99 -42.46 0.63
C THR A 344 -23.00 -42.25 -0.49
N THR A 345 -22.59 -41.61 -1.57
CA THR A 345 -23.35 -41.66 -2.83
C THR A 345 -23.11 -43.03 -3.45
N SER A 346 -24.16 -43.84 -3.53
CA SER A 346 -24.22 -45.12 -4.23
C SER A 346 -24.23 -44.94 -5.74
#